data_AF-A0A4Q0HXL6-F1
#
_entry.id   AF-A0A4Q0HXL6-F1
#
_cell.length_a   1.000
_cell.length_b   1.000
_cell.length_c   1.000
_cell.angle_alpha   90.00
_cell.angle_beta   90.00
_cell.angle_gamma   90.00
#
_symmetry.space_group_name_H-M   'P 1'
#
loop_
_entity.id
_entity.type
_entity.pdbx_description
1 polymer ?
#
loop_
_entity_poly.entity_id
_entity_poly.type
_entity_poly.pdbx_seq_one_letter_code
_entity_poly.pdbx_strand_id
1 'polypeptide(L)' 'MTIDKQKLQKLLWAEAASYRADCADWKRNTEALDEFLGEKTVGEVALELLAENETLRKERDQLAEDNRGLLEDFAGAL' A
#
# COMPACT_ATOMS: atom_id res chain seq x y z
N MET A 1 1.38 -9.58 0.21
CA MET A 1 2.58 -8.80 -0.15
C MET A 1 3.36 -8.47 1.13
N THR A 2 4.71 -8.51 1.13
CA THR A 2 5.54 -8.35 2.36
C THR A 2 6.48 -7.15 2.33
N ILE A 3 6.26 -6.20 1.41
CA ILE A 3 7.11 -5.01 1.30
C ILE A 3 6.89 -4.06 2.48
N ASP A 4 7.95 -3.42 2.97
CA ASP A 4 7.84 -2.33 3.94
C ASP A 4 7.25 -1.08 3.27
N LYS A 5 5.93 -0.90 3.42
CA LYS A 5 5.18 0.20 2.81
C LYS A 5 5.62 1.57 3.31
N GLN A 6 6.08 1.68 4.56
CA GLN A 6 6.55 2.95 5.12
C GLN A 6 7.90 3.34 4.54
N LYS A 7 8.81 2.38 4.38
CA LYS A 7 10.11 2.61 3.71
C LYS A 7 9.91 2.94 2.23
N LEU A 8 9.03 2.20 1.53
CA LEU A 8 8.66 2.47 0.13
C LEU A 8 8.18 3.92 -0.05
N GLN A 9 7.26 4.36 0.80
CA GLN A 9 6.69 5.71 0.75
C GLN A 9 7.75 6.81 0.89
N LYS A 10 8.70 6.64 1.84
CA LYS A 10 9.79 7.60 2.04
C LYS A 10 10.69 7.70 0.81
N LEU A 11 11.04 6.57 0.18
CA LEU A 11 11.86 6.53 -1.02
C LEU A 11 11.15 7.17 -2.22
N LEU A 12 9.88 6.84 -2.45
CA LEU A 12 9.08 7.43 -3.52
C LEU A 12 8.92 8.95 -3.35
N TRP A 13 8.75 9.44 -2.12
CA TRP A 13 8.68 10.88 -1.86
C TRP A 13 10.02 11.59 -2.08
N ALA A 14 11.14 10.97 -1.69
CA ALA A 14 12.46 11.52 -1.95
C ALA A 14 12.73 11.60 -3.47
N GLU A 15 12.38 10.56 -4.22
CA GLU A 15 12.51 10.52 -5.68
C GLU A 15 11.66 11.60 -6.36
N ALA A 16 10.38 11.67 -6.02
CA ALA A 16 9.47 12.66 -6.58
C ALA A 16 9.88 14.10 -6.22
N ALA A 17 10.43 14.33 -5.02
CA ALA A 17 10.94 15.63 -4.61
C ALA A 17 12.18 16.04 -5.40
N SER A 18 13.16 15.12 -5.58
CA SER A 18 14.36 15.38 -6.36
C SER A 18 14.05 15.64 -7.84
N TYR A 19 13.14 14.86 -8.44
CA TYR A 19 12.68 15.08 -9.81
C TYR A 19 12.04 16.47 -9.98
N ARG A 20 11.16 16.87 -9.05
CA ARG A 20 10.48 18.18 -9.10
C ARG A 20 11.42 19.36 -8.88
N ALA A 21 12.46 19.18 -8.08
CA ALA A 21 13.41 20.22 -7.74
C ALA A 21 14.53 20.37 -8.79
N ASP A 22 14.53 19.57 -9.87
CA ASP A 22 15.65 19.43 -10.81
C ASP A 22 16.99 19.25 -10.07
N CYS A 23 16.92 18.52 -8.94
CA CYS A 23 18.03 18.36 -8.02
C CYS A 23 18.90 17.19 -8.49
N ALA A 24 20.22 17.40 -8.55
CA ALA A 24 21.20 16.38 -8.94
C ALA A 24 21.18 15.11 -8.06
N ASP A 25 20.51 15.15 -6.90
CA ASP A 25 20.32 14.01 -6.00
C ASP A 25 19.33 12.96 -6.52
N TRP A 26 18.67 13.19 -7.66
CA TRP A 26 17.74 12.21 -8.26
C TRP A 26 18.41 10.84 -8.46
N LYS A 27 19.66 10.81 -8.92
CA LYS A 27 20.39 9.56 -9.18
C LYS A 27 20.54 8.68 -7.94
N ARG A 28 20.83 9.28 -6.78
CA ARG A 28 20.99 8.55 -5.51
C ARG A 28 19.64 8.02 -5.01
N ASN A 29 18.57 8.79 -5.21
CA ASN A 29 17.24 8.39 -4.80
C ASN A 29 16.71 7.26 -5.69
N THR A 30 16.96 7.30 -7.01
CA THR A 30 16.63 6.22 -7.93
C THR A 30 17.40 4.94 -7.57
N GLU A 31 18.71 5.02 -7.31
CA GLU A 31 19.52 3.86 -6.91
C GLU A 31 19.03 3.22 -5.60
N ALA A 32 18.71 4.04 -4.59
CA ALA A 32 18.18 3.55 -3.31
C ALA A 32 16.77 2.93 -3.45
N LEU A 33 15.96 3.44 -4.38
CA LEU A 33 14.65 2.88 -4.70
C LEU A 33 14.80 1.55 -5.43
N ASP A 34 15.67 1.46 -6.45
CA ASP A 34 15.93 0.24 -7.20
C ASP A 34 16.48 -0.87 -6.28
N GLU A 35 17.45 -0.56 -5.41
CA GLU A 35 17.96 -1.50 -4.42
C GLU A 35 16.86 -2.01 -3.47
N PHE A 36 15.96 -1.12 -3.05
CA PHE A 36 14.87 -1.48 -2.15
C PHE A 36 13.82 -2.37 -2.83
N LEU A 37 13.54 -2.16 -4.11
CA LEU A 37 12.55 -2.93 -4.86
C LEU A 37 13.11 -4.28 -5.34
N GLY A 38 14.44 -4.39 -5.50
CA GLY A 38 15.10 -5.60 -5.96
C GLY A 38 14.76 -5.91 -7.42
N GLU A 39 14.20 -7.10 -7.67
CA GLU A 39 13.83 -7.52 -9.04
C GLU A 39 12.53 -6.89 -9.53
N LYS A 40 11.74 -6.27 -8.63
CA LYS A 40 10.45 -5.69 -8.98
C LYS A 40 10.59 -4.26 -9.46
N THR A 41 9.79 -3.90 -10.44
CA THR A 41 9.59 -2.51 -10.84
C THR A 41 8.62 -1.80 -9.90
N VAL A 42 8.68 -0.46 -9.87
CA VAL A 42 7.67 0.37 -9.18
C VAL A 42 6.26 0.03 -9.65
N GLY A 43 6.09 -0.26 -10.95
CA GLY A 43 4.80 -0.62 -11.54
C GLY A 43 4.24 -1.93 -11.01
N GLU A 44 5.07 -2.98 -10.91
CA GLU A 44 4.66 -4.27 -10.34
C GLU A 44 4.28 -4.14 -8.86
N VAL A 45 5.08 -3.41 -8.09
CA VAL A 45 4.78 -3.11 -6.68
C VAL A 45 3.49 -2.32 -6.55
N ALA A 46 3.21 -1.37 -7.44
CA ALA A 46 1.95 -0.63 -7.45
C ALA A 46 0.74 -1.53 -7.75
N LEU A 47 0.84 -2.43 -8.73
CA LEU A 47 -0.22 -3.40 -9.04
C LEU A 47 -0.48 -4.36 -7.88
N GLU A 48 0.57 -4.84 -7.21
CA GLU A 48 0.44 -5.68 -6.02
C GLU A 48 -0.24 -4.94 -4.87
N LEU A 49 0.11 -3.67 -4.63
CA LEU A 49 -0.53 -2.85 -3.60
C LEU A 49 -2.00 -2.57 -3.91
N LEU A 50 -2.36 -2.38 -5.19
CA LEU A 50 -3.75 -2.21 -5.61
C LEU A 50 -4.56 -3.49 -5.36
N ALA A 51 -4.02 -4.64 -5.74
CA ALA A 51 -4.65 -5.94 -5.49
C ALA A 51 -4.84 -6.19 -3.99
N GLU A 52 -3.81 -5.92 -3.17
CA GLU A 52 -3.90 -6.03 -1.71
C GLU A 52 -4.96 -5.08 -1.13
N ASN A 53 -5.04 -3.84 -1.64
CA ASN A 53 -6.07 -2.88 -1.19
C ASN A 53 -7.48 -3.36 -1.52
N GLU A 54 -7.67 -3.96 -2.70
CA GLU A 54 -8.95 -4.54 -3.10
C GLU A 54 -9.35 -5.70 -2.17
N THR A 55 -8.42 -6.60 -1.86
CA THR A 55 -8.65 -7.69 -0.91
C THR A 55 -9.04 -7.16 0.46
N LEU A 56 -8.28 -6.20 1.00
CA LEU A 56 -8.57 -5.59 2.31
C LEU A 56 -9.93 -4.89 2.34
N ARG A 57 -10.36 -4.26 1.24
CA ARG A 57 -11.70 -3.65 1.15
C ARG A 57 -12.81 -4.70 1.21
N LYS A 58 -12.66 -5.81 0.48
CA LYS A 58 -13.61 -6.93 0.52
C LYS A 58 -13.70 -7.55 1.91
N GLU A 59 -12.57 -7.78 2.57
CA GLU A 59 -12.54 -8.30 3.94
C GLU A 59 -13.20 -7.35 4.93
N ARG A 60 -12.92 -6.05 4.83
CA ARG A 60 -13.60 -5.03 5.64
C ARG A 60 -15.11 -5.06 5.44
N ASP A 61 -15.58 -5.15 4.20
CA ASP A 61 -17.01 -5.19 3.90
C ASP A 61 -17.68 -6.45 4.45
N GLN A 62 -17.05 -7.61 4.28
CA GLN A 62 -17.54 -8.85 4.87
C GLN A 62 -17.62 -8.77 6.40
N LEU A 63 -16.58 -8.26 7.06
CA LEU A 63 -16.58 -8.07 8.51
C LEU A 63 -17.67 -7.09 8.96
N ALA A 64 -18.00 -6.08 8.16
CA ALA A 64 -19.08 -5.15 8.47
C ALA A 64 -20.47 -5.81 8.33
N GLU A 65 -20.66 -6.70 7.36
CA GLU A 65 -21.87 -7.50 7.20
C GLU A 65 -22.04 -8.51 8.34
N ASP A 66 -20.98 -9.25 8.67
CA ASP A 66 -20.98 -10.24 9.75
C ASP A 66 -21.30 -9.58 11.09
N ASN A 67 -20.67 -8.44 11.40
CA ASN A 67 -20.95 -7.68 12.61
C ASN A 67 -22.40 -7.18 12.68
N ARG A 68 -22.99 -6.82 11.53
CA ARG A 68 -24.40 -6.41 11.47
C ARG A 68 -25.32 -7.59 11.76
N GLY A 69 -25.08 -8.74 11.14
CA GLY A 69 -25.86 -9.97 11.39
C GLY A 69 -25.82 -10.39 12.85
N LEU A 70 -24.63 -10.37 13.47
CA LEU A 70 -24.49 -10.65 14.90
C LEU A 70 -25.33 -9.70 15.77
N LEU A 71 -25.31 -8.39 15.49
CA LEU A 71 -26.11 -7.42 16.24
C LEU A 71 -27.62 -7.65 16.08
N GLU A 72 -28.06 -8.02 14.89
CA GLU A 72 -29.47 -8.35 14.61
C GLU A 72 -29.89 -9.63 15.37
N ASP A 73 -29.05 -10.66 15.38
CA ASP A 73 -29.28 -11.89 16.14
C ASP A 73 -29.37 -11.63 17.65
N PHE A 74 -28.47 -10.79 18.19
CA PHE A 74 -28.50 -10.40 19.61
C PHE A 74 -29.74 -9.56 19.95
N ALA A 75 -30.16 -8.65 19.07
CA ALA A 75 -31.33 -7.81 19.29
C ALA A 75 -32.65 -8.60 19.19
N GLY A 76 -32.72 -9.61 18.33
CA GLY A 76 -33.89 -10.49 18.22
C GLY A 76 -34.04 -11.51 19.36
N ALA A 77 -33.00 -11.68 20.18
CA ALA A 77 -32.98 -12.60 21.32
C ALA A 77 -33.39 -11.96 22.68
N LEU A 78 -33.63 -10.64 22.71
CA LEU A 78 -34.07 -9.84 23.87
C LEU A 78 -35.56 -9.49 23.78
#